data_AF-A0A4W3I5S8-F1
#
_entry.id   AF-A0A4W3I5S8-F1
#
_cell.length_a   1.000
_cell.length_b   1.000
_cell.length_c   1.000
_cell.angle_alpha   90.00
_cell.angle_beta   90.00
_cell.angle_gamma   90.00
#
_symmetry.space_group_name_H-M   'P 1'
#
loop_
_entity.id
_entity.type
_entity.pdbx_description
1 polymer ?
#
loop_
_entity_poly.entity_id
_entity_poly.type
_entity_poly.pdbx_seq_one_letter_code
_entity_poly.pdbx_strand_id
1 'polypeptide(L)'
;MILPLGVLILSASQIHVSFTVYFVAFLHLWPVEGDLIAHSIENRTQNFDDLPSRFGYRLPKDGLQGFLVYSKPKNACEPIISPPLTDNSSNFIVLIRRFDCNFDIKVLNAQRAGYKAAIVHNVDSDELISMGSNDGK
;
A
#
# COMPACT_ATOMS: atom_id res chain seq x y z
N MET A 1 -3.09 -61.02 6.84
CA MET A 1 -3.90 -60.01 6.12
C MET A 1 -3.94 -58.63 6.80
N ILE A 2 -3.05 -58.30 7.75
CA ILE A 2 -3.13 -57.07 8.57
C ILE A 2 -2.24 -55.94 8.03
N LEU A 3 -1.20 -56.26 7.24
CA LEU A 3 -0.31 -55.30 6.60
C LEU A 3 -1.00 -54.26 5.66
N PRO A 4 -1.95 -54.62 4.79
CA PRO A 4 -2.48 -53.66 3.80
C PRO A 4 -3.32 -52.56 4.47
N LEU A 5 -4.04 -52.88 5.55
CA LEU A 5 -4.86 -51.90 6.29
C LEU A 5 -3.99 -50.88 7.05
N GLY A 6 -2.87 -51.31 7.62
CA GLY A 6 -1.93 -50.43 8.33
C GLY A 6 -1.23 -49.43 7.40
N VAL A 7 -0.82 -49.86 6.19
CA VAL A 7 -0.22 -48.98 5.18
C VAL A 7 -1.21 -47.94 4.68
N LEU A 8 -2.49 -48.31 4.52
CA LEU A 8 -3.56 -47.38 4.15
C LEU A 8 -3.77 -46.29 5.22
N ILE A 9 -3.79 -46.64 6.51
CA ILE A 9 -3.97 -45.68 7.61
C ILE A 9 -2.77 -44.70 7.69
N LEU A 10 -1.54 -45.20 7.51
CA LEU A 10 -0.35 -44.35 7.40
C LEU A 10 -0.45 -43.40 6.20
N SER A 11 -0.87 -43.87 5.03
CA SER A 11 -1.05 -42.99 3.86
C SER A 11 -2.13 -41.92 4.07
N ALA A 12 -3.26 -42.27 4.69
CA ALA A 12 -4.36 -41.34 4.96
C ALA A 12 -3.95 -40.24 5.96
N SER A 13 -3.22 -40.60 7.02
CA SER A 13 -2.69 -39.62 7.97
C SER A 13 -1.66 -38.69 7.34
N GLN A 14 -0.76 -39.19 6.48
CA GLN A 14 0.19 -38.35 5.74
C GLN A 14 -0.50 -37.37 4.79
N ILE A 15 -1.56 -37.80 4.10
CA ILE A 15 -2.38 -36.94 3.23
C ILE A 15 -3.08 -35.87 4.07
N HIS A 16 -3.69 -36.25 5.20
CA HIS A 16 -4.37 -35.30 6.08
C HIS A 16 -3.42 -34.25 6.66
N VAL A 17 -2.23 -34.66 7.11
CA VAL A 17 -1.20 -33.74 7.61
C VAL A 17 -0.72 -32.81 6.50
N SER A 18 -0.40 -33.35 5.32
CA SER A 18 0.04 -32.54 4.19
C SER A 18 -1.01 -31.52 3.78
N PHE A 19 -2.27 -31.95 3.64
CA PHE A 19 -3.39 -31.07 3.32
C PHE A 19 -3.56 -29.96 4.36
N THR A 20 -3.52 -30.31 5.65
CA THR A 20 -3.64 -29.33 6.74
C THR A 20 -2.49 -28.32 6.69
N VAL A 21 -1.25 -28.76 6.46
CA VAL A 21 -0.08 -27.87 6.34
C VAL A 21 -0.23 -26.92 5.14
N TYR A 22 -0.57 -27.44 3.96
CA TYR A 22 -0.75 -26.62 2.76
C TYR A 22 -1.93 -25.65 2.89
N PHE A 23 -3.03 -26.09 3.49
CA PHE A 23 -4.21 -25.25 3.72
C PHE A 23 -3.90 -24.12 4.71
N VAL A 24 -3.24 -24.42 5.83
CA VAL A 24 -2.82 -23.41 6.82
C VAL A 24 -1.81 -22.44 6.20
N ALA A 25 -0.82 -22.93 5.44
CA ALA A 25 0.11 -22.07 4.72
C ALA A 25 -0.61 -21.16 3.72
N PHE A 26 -1.59 -21.68 2.97
CA PHE A 26 -2.39 -20.91 2.03
C PHE A 26 -3.23 -19.82 2.73
N LEU A 27 -3.85 -20.13 3.87
CA LEU A 27 -4.61 -19.16 4.67
C LEU A 27 -3.72 -18.03 5.22
N HIS A 28 -2.47 -18.33 5.57
CA HIS A 28 -1.52 -17.33 6.06
C HIS A 28 -0.80 -16.53 4.96
N LEU A 29 -0.98 -16.90 3.70
CA LEU A 29 -0.42 -16.20 2.54
C LEU A 29 -1.37 -15.17 1.95
N TRP A 30 -2.53 -14.91 2.56
CA TRP A 30 -3.41 -13.84 2.10
C TRP A 30 -2.67 -12.51 2.24
N PRO A 31 -2.38 -11.82 1.13
CA PRO A 31 -1.80 -10.49 1.20
C PRO A 31 -2.77 -9.60 1.95
N VAL A 32 -2.30 -8.96 3.01
CA VAL A 32 -3.07 -7.91 3.69
C VAL A 32 -3.02 -6.71 2.76
N GLU A 33 -4.17 -6.37 2.18
CA GLU A 33 -4.36 -5.13 1.43
C GLU A 33 -4.34 -3.96 2.40
N GLY A 34 -3.71 -2.85 2.00
CA GLY A 34 -3.84 -1.59 2.73
C GLY A 34 -5.13 -0.91 2.31
N ASP A 35 -5.81 -0.24 3.25
CA ASP A 35 -6.99 0.56 2.96
C ASP A 35 -6.68 2.05 3.13
N LEU A 36 -7.11 2.87 2.16
CA LEU A 36 -7.08 4.32 2.28
C LEU A 36 -8.43 4.88 2.80
N ILE A 37 -8.40 5.39 4.03
CA ILE A 37 -9.57 5.99 4.69
C ILE A 37 -9.35 7.49 4.87
N ALA A 38 -10.22 8.30 4.27
CA ALA A 38 -10.19 9.76 4.41
C ALA A 38 -11.26 10.24 5.39
N HIS A 39 -10.88 11.15 6.28
CA HIS A 39 -11.78 11.82 7.21
C HIS A 39 -11.86 13.31 6.87
N SER A 40 -13.08 13.79 6.63
CA SER A 40 -13.37 15.21 6.40
C SER A 40 -13.54 15.97 7.72
N ILE A 41 -13.38 17.29 7.65
CA ILE A 41 -13.69 18.23 8.74
C ILE A 41 -15.17 18.12 9.16
N GLU A 42 -16.05 17.75 8.23
CA GLU A 42 -17.48 17.50 8.49
C GLU A 42 -17.75 16.12 9.12
N ASN A 43 -16.73 15.44 9.64
CA ASN A 43 -16.80 14.10 10.22
C ASN A 43 -17.42 13.05 9.25
N ARG A 44 -17.16 13.23 7.95
CA ARG A 44 -17.48 12.23 6.92
C ARG A 44 -16.28 11.33 6.72
N THR A 45 -16.51 10.03 6.67
CA THR A 45 -15.50 9.03 6.38
C THR A 45 -15.77 8.43 5.01
N GLN A 46 -14.73 8.31 4.19
CA GLN A 46 -14.80 7.67 2.87
C GLN A 46 -13.60 6.75 2.69
N ASN A 47 -13.86 5.60 2.07
CA ASN A 47 -12.82 4.67 1.67
C ASN A 47 -12.53 4.87 0.19
N PHE A 48 -11.26 4.71 -0.19
CA PHE A 48 -10.81 4.78 -1.56
C PHE A 48 -10.04 3.51 -1.89
N ASP A 49 -10.30 2.96 -3.08
CA ASP A 49 -9.48 1.86 -3.58
C ASP A 49 -8.07 2.38 -3.88
N ASP A 50 -7.05 1.60 -3.52
CA ASP A 50 -5.65 2.00 -3.68
C ASP A 50 -4.74 0.84 -4.07
N LEU A 51 -3.55 1.19 -4.58
CA LEU A 51 -2.47 0.24 -4.84
C LEU A 51 -1.17 0.77 -4.24
N PRO A 52 -0.46 -0.06 -3.44
CA PRO A 52 0.84 0.35 -2.90
C PRO A 52 1.88 0.49 -4.02
N SER A 53 2.84 1.39 -3.83
CA SER A 53 3.97 1.54 -4.75
C SER A 53 4.86 0.29 -4.73
N ARG A 54 5.46 -0.03 -5.89
CA ARG A 54 6.47 -1.11 -5.99
C ARG A 54 7.87 -0.69 -5.52
N PHE A 55 7.97 0.49 -4.94
CA PHE A 55 9.20 1.10 -4.44
C PHE A 55 8.94 1.84 -3.13
N GLY A 56 10.02 2.19 -2.43
CA GLY A 56 9.95 2.82 -1.12
C GLY A 56 9.79 1.81 0.02
N TYR A 57 9.64 2.33 1.23
CA TYR A 57 9.43 1.51 2.42
C TYR A 57 7.96 1.11 2.55
N ARG A 58 7.71 -0.07 3.12
CA ARG A 58 6.34 -0.47 3.50
C ARG A 58 5.84 0.42 4.64
N LEU A 59 4.54 0.73 4.62
CA LEU A 59 3.88 1.39 5.73
C LEU A 59 3.95 0.53 7.00
N PRO A 60 3.92 1.14 8.21
CA PRO A 60 3.81 0.41 9.46
C PRO A 60 2.57 -0.50 9.48
N LYS A 61 2.65 -1.63 10.20
CA LYS A 61 1.52 -2.57 10.31
C LYS A 61 0.27 -1.95 10.94
N ASP A 62 0.45 -0.99 11.83
CA ASP A 62 -0.64 -0.28 12.51
C ASP A 62 -1.21 0.87 11.64
N GLY A 63 -0.73 1.03 10.41
CA GLY A 63 -1.10 2.11 9.50
C GLY A 63 -0.31 3.40 9.71
N LEU A 64 -0.61 4.39 8.86
CA LEU A 64 -0.06 5.74 8.96
C LEU A 64 -1.21 6.75 8.90
N GLN A 65 -1.52 7.37 10.02
CA GLN A 65 -2.46 8.47 10.09
C GLN A 65 -1.74 9.82 10.03
N GLY A 66 -2.29 10.77 9.28
CA GLY A 66 -1.73 12.11 9.14
C GLY A 66 -2.66 13.06 8.40
N PHE A 67 -2.27 14.34 8.34
CA PHE A 67 -3.01 15.36 7.61
C PHE A 67 -2.66 15.33 6.13
N LEU A 68 -3.69 15.40 5.29
CA LEU A 68 -3.54 15.42 3.84
C LEU A 68 -3.26 16.85 3.35
N VAL A 69 -2.18 17.03 2.59
CA VAL A 69 -1.79 18.33 2.01
C VAL A 69 -1.61 18.20 0.52
N TYR A 70 -2.26 19.06 -0.26
CA TYR A 70 -2.08 19.05 -1.71
C TYR A 70 -0.71 19.64 -2.10
N SER A 71 0.03 18.93 -2.95
CA SER A 71 1.37 19.35 -3.40
C SER A 71 1.37 20.68 -4.15
N LYS A 72 2.48 21.41 -4.02
CA LYS A 72 2.76 22.65 -4.76
C LYS A 72 4.22 22.60 -5.25
N PRO A 73 4.49 22.45 -6.56
CA PRO A 73 3.51 22.29 -7.66
C PRO A 73 2.70 20.99 -7.57
N LYS A 74 1.49 21.00 -8.16
CA LYS A 74 0.50 19.91 -8.07
C LYS A 74 0.99 18.55 -8.59
N ASN A 75 1.93 18.56 -9.52
CA ASN A 75 2.47 17.36 -10.13
C ASN A 75 3.76 16.87 -9.46
N ALA A 76 4.32 17.63 -8.51
CA ALA A 76 5.56 17.32 -7.80
C ALA A 76 6.75 16.90 -8.70
N CYS A 77 6.79 17.36 -9.95
CA CYS A 77 7.91 17.08 -10.86
C CYS A 77 9.15 17.92 -10.52
N GLU A 78 8.94 19.02 -9.82
CA GLU A 78 9.97 19.87 -9.23
C GLU A 78 9.90 19.79 -7.70
N PRO A 79 10.92 20.27 -6.98
CA PRO A 79 10.89 20.34 -5.52
C PRO A 79 9.61 21.03 -5.02
N ILE A 80 8.92 20.36 -4.09
CA ILE A 80 7.66 20.86 -3.54
C ILE A 80 7.88 21.56 -2.19
N ILE A 81 6.91 22.40 -1.81
CA ILE A 81 6.91 23.07 -0.52
C ILE A 81 6.80 22.03 0.61
N SER A 82 7.64 22.19 1.63
CA SER A 82 7.62 21.38 2.85
C SER A 82 6.26 21.41 3.56
N PRO A 83 5.95 20.39 4.36
CA PRO A 83 4.75 20.38 5.18
C PRO A 83 4.64 21.62 6.08
N PRO A 84 3.43 21.99 6.51
CA PRO A 84 3.24 23.04 7.51
C PRO A 84 4.11 22.79 8.75
N LEU A 85 4.74 23.86 9.25
CA LEU A 85 5.49 23.84 10.51
C LEU A 85 4.50 23.81 11.68
N THR A 86 3.94 22.64 11.96
CA THR A 86 3.21 22.35 13.20
C THR A 86 4.09 21.50 14.11
N ASP A 87 3.63 21.25 15.34
CA ASP A 87 4.35 20.41 16.31
C ASP A 87 4.93 19.14 15.66
N ASN A 88 6.16 18.79 16.05
CA ASN A 88 6.99 17.72 15.48
C ASN A 88 6.33 16.32 15.47
N SER A 89 5.19 16.15 16.15
CA SER A 89 4.43 14.90 16.21
C SER A 89 3.44 14.72 15.05
N SER A 90 3.11 15.78 14.31
CA SER A 90 2.10 15.70 13.24
C SER A 90 2.69 15.06 11.99
N ASN A 91 2.08 13.95 11.54
CA ASN A 91 2.39 13.36 10.25
C ASN A 91 1.65 14.13 9.15
N PHE A 92 2.37 14.45 8.08
CA PHE A 92 1.78 15.02 6.87
C PHE A 92 1.96 14.06 5.69
N ILE A 93 0.87 13.87 4.96
CA ILE A 93 0.79 13.03 3.78
C ILE A 93 0.50 13.95 2.59
N VAL A 94 1.31 13.88 1.55
CA VAL A 94 1.12 14.74 0.38
C VAL A 94 0.23 14.07 -0.67
N LEU A 95 -0.72 14.83 -1.22
CA LEU A 95 -1.52 14.43 -2.37
C LEU A 95 -0.91 15.03 -3.65
N ILE A 96 -0.62 14.19 -4.63
CA ILE A 96 0.08 14.54 -5.87
C ILE A 96 -0.77 14.14 -7.07
N ARG A 97 -0.89 15.05 -8.05
CA ARG A 97 -1.54 14.77 -9.32
C ARG A 97 -0.64 13.90 -10.21
N ARG A 98 -1.22 12.86 -10.82
CA ARG A 98 -0.55 12.06 -11.85
C ARG A 98 -0.22 12.88 -13.13
N PHE A 99 0.69 12.34 -13.94
CA PHE A 99 1.24 12.87 -15.21
C PHE A 99 2.41 13.85 -15.07
N ASP A 100 2.94 14.31 -16.21
CA ASP A 100 4.08 15.23 -16.39
C ASP A 100 5.48 14.64 -16.08
N CYS A 101 5.58 13.71 -15.13
CA CYS A 101 6.80 12.97 -14.78
C CYS A 101 6.47 11.62 -14.12
N ASN A 102 7.47 10.76 -13.97
CA ASN A 102 7.33 9.42 -13.39
C ASN A 102 7.00 9.45 -11.88
N PHE A 103 6.38 8.39 -11.36
CA PHE A 103 5.99 8.31 -9.95
C PHE A 103 7.17 8.41 -8.97
N ASP A 104 8.33 7.86 -9.32
CA ASP A 104 9.53 7.91 -8.48
C ASP A 104 10.03 9.35 -8.26
N ILE A 105 10.03 10.19 -9.29
CA ILE A 105 10.37 11.61 -9.20
C ILE A 105 9.41 12.33 -8.24
N LYS A 106 8.11 12.06 -8.35
CA LYS A 106 7.07 12.63 -7.48
C LYS A 106 7.32 12.29 -6.02
N VAL A 107 7.51 10.99 -5.74
CA VAL A 107 7.71 10.48 -4.38
C VAL A 107 9.07 10.93 -3.83
N LEU A 108 10.11 11.03 -4.66
CA LEU A 108 11.41 11.56 -4.26
C LEU A 108 11.32 13.02 -3.82
N ASN A 109 10.60 13.86 -4.57
CA ASN A 109 10.41 15.26 -4.20
C ASN A 109 9.58 15.40 -2.93
N ALA A 110 8.57 14.55 -2.72
CA ALA A 110 7.82 14.47 -1.48
C ALA A 110 8.70 14.10 -0.27
N GLN A 111 9.55 13.08 -0.44
CA GLN A 111 10.47 12.63 0.60
C GLN A 111 11.49 13.73 0.95
N ARG A 112 12.06 14.40 -0.06
CA ARG A 112 13.01 15.52 0.14
C ARG A 112 12.37 16.70 0.85
N ALA A 113 11.09 16.97 0.61
CA ALA A 113 10.34 18.04 1.27
C ALA A 113 9.97 17.71 2.72
N GLY A 114 10.07 16.44 3.14
CA GLY A 114 9.86 16.00 4.52
C GLY A 114 8.49 15.38 4.81
N TYR A 115 7.69 15.04 3.79
CA TYR A 115 6.42 14.32 3.98
C TYR A 115 6.66 12.87 4.42
N LYS A 116 5.72 12.31 5.19
CA LYS A 116 5.80 10.94 5.70
C LYS A 116 5.28 9.89 4.73
N ALA A 117 4.36 10.27 3.87
CA ALA A 117 3.89 9.46 2.75
C ALA A 117 3.41 10.36 1.61
N ALA A 118 3.28 9.75 0.44
CA ALA A 118 2.75 10.40 -0.76
C ALA A 118 1.64 9.53 -1.35
N ILE A 119 0.53 10.17 -1.73
CA ILE A 119 -0.57 9.57 -2.47
C ILE A 119 -0.56 10.21 -3.85
N VAL A 120 -0.45 9.41 -4.90
CA VAL A 120 -0.57 9.90 -6.28
C VAL A 120 -1.95 9.51 -6.79
N HIS A 121 -2.79 10.51 -7.06
CA HIS A 121 -4.12 10.26 -7.58
C HIS A 121 -4.15 10.37 -9.11
N ASN A 122 -4.97 9.52 -9.72
CA ASN A 122 -5.26 9.62 -11.15
C ASN A 122 -6.02 10.90 -11.50
N VAL A 123 -5.98 11.24 -12.78
CA VAL A 123 -6.75 12.35 -13.35
C VAL A 123 -7.73 11.74 -14.33
N ASP A 124 -9.01 12.07 -14.18
CA ASP A 124 -10.11 11.65 -15.05
C ASP A 124 -10.26 10.11 -15.20
N SER A 125 -9.82 9.33 -14.20
CA SER A 125 -9.97 7.87 -14.17
C SER A 125 -9.85 7.30 -12.76
N ASP A 126 -10.66 6.29 -12.45
CA ASP A 126 -10.61 5.52 -11.20
C ASP A 126 -9.80 4.21 -11.34
N GLU A 127 -9.26 3.92 -12.53
CA GLU A 127 -8.49 2.70 -12.79
C GLU A 127 -7.14 2.70 -12.05
N LEU A 128 -6.99 1.81 -11.07
CA LEU A 128 -5.76 1.70 -10.31
C LEU A 128 -4.61 1.18 -11.17
N ILE A 129 -3.47 1.89 -11.13
CA ILE A 129 -2.30 1.58 -11.93
C ILE A 129 -1.09 1.41 -11.01
N SER A 130 -0.29 0.40 -11.30
CA SER A 130 0.86 0.07 -10.48
C SER A 130 1.95 1.13 -10.61
N MET A 131 2.33 1.74 -9.49
CA MET A 131 3.38 2.76 -9.46
C MET A 131 4.77 2.11 -9.58
N GLY A 132 5.46 2.39 -10.69
CA GLY A 132 6.85 2.00 -10.94
C GLY A 132 7.77 3.20 -11.19
N SER A 133 9.07 2.94 -11.36
CA SER A 133 10.04 3.98 -11.74
C SER A 133 10.00 4.30 -13.25
N ASN A 134 9.49 3.37 -14.06
CA ASN A 134 9.30 3.55 -15.50
C ASN A 134 7.81 3.47 -15.80
N ASP A 135 7.16 4.62 -15.78
CA ASP A 135 5.79 4.72 -16.27
C ASP A 135 5.88 4.84 -17.78
N GLY A 136 5.45 3.80 -18.48
CA GLY A 136 5.26 3.86 -19.93
C GLY A 136 4.36 5.06 -20.23
N LYS A 137 4.88 5.99 -21.02
CA LYS A 137 4.12 7.11 -21.55
C LYS A 137 2.87 6.63 -22.27
#